data_AF-C1BQ29-F1
#
_entry.id   AF-C1BQ29-F1
#
_cell.length_a   1.000
_cell.length_b   1.000
_cell.length_c   1.000
_cell.angle_alpha   90.00
_cell.angle_beta   90.00
_cell.angle_gamma   90.00
#
_symmetry.space_group_name_H-M   'P 1'
#
loop_
_entity.id
_entity.type
_entity.pdbx_description
1 polymer ?
#
loop_
_entity_poly.entity_id
_entity_poly.type
_entity_poly.pdbx_seq_one_letter_code
_entity_poly.pdbx_strand_id
1 'polypeptide(L)'
;MESTLRTLSTLTSPLETTLKGSSLEDSPEEWLNGLLRVKLEEVLGAPLAPEEDVRWRFVEHSLETLSVLRDQIVEESRGSDGIQIKGAAPLLSVQNQKCITSLLQLILGMGIVPYLIKGVGLALEKRSKYVEVFAKQGDIPVEKKRIRIAFVTNSLLDLSRGPEELAAIIITKNFGDILAALIQLGYAPLSKPKEQPDPSGFIMTPEL
;
A
#
# COMPACT_ATOMS: atom_id res chain seq x y z
N MET A 1 8.20 -18.84 8.26
CA MET A 1 8.88 -18.00 7.26
C MET A 1 8.66 -18.47 5.82
N GLU A 2 8.94 -19.73 5.46
CA GLU A 2 8.85 -20.19 4.06
C GLU A 2 7.46 -20.08 3.42
N SER A 3 6.38 -20.35 4.17
CA SER A 3 5.01 -20.18 3.68
C SER A 3 4.69 -18.72 3.36
N THR A 4 5.06 -17.79 4.25
CA THR A 4 4.89 -16.35 4.08
C THR A 4 5.65 -15.83 2.86
N LEU A 5 6.91 -16.25 2.69
CA LEU A 5 7.73 -15.88 1.54
C LEU A 5 7.17 -16.43 0.23
N ARG A 6 6.60 -17.64 0.25
CA ARG A 6 5.89 -18.21 -0.90
C ARG A 6 4.67 -17.38 -1.25
N THR A 7 3.87 -16.96 -0.27
CA THR A 7 2.72 -16.06 -0.49
C THR A 7 3.16 -14.73 -1.13
N LEU A 8 4.21 -14.09 -0.60
CA LEU A 8 4.75 -12.85 -1.17
C LEU A 8 5.25 -13.04 -2.61
N SER A 9 5.89 -14.18 -2.88
CA SER A 9 6.31 -14.56 -4.24
C SER A 9 5.09 -14.74 -5.15
N THR A 10 4.03 -15.42 -4.71
CA THR A 10 2.78 -15.56 -5.47
C THR A 10 2.16 -14.21 -5.78
N LEU A 11 2.16 -13.26 -4.84
CA LEU A 11 1.62 -11.91 -5.07
C LEU A 11 2.42 -11.11 -6.13
N THR A 12 3.71 -11.39 -6.30
CA THR A 12 4.62 -10.62 -7.18
C THR A 12 4.92 -11.29 -8.52
N SER A 13 4.84 -12.63 -8.60
CA SER A 13 5.45 -13.46 -9.66
C SER A 13 4.99 -13.28 -11.13
N PRO A 14 3.80 -12.75 -11.46
CA PRO A 14 3.40 -12.50 -12.86
C PRO A 14 3.41 -11.02 -13.27
N LEU A 15 3.57 -10.08 -12.33
CA LEU A 15 3.53 -8.65 -12.67
C LEU A 15 4.78 -8.23 -13.47
N GLU A 16 5.91 -8.92 -13.28
CA GLU A 16 7.16 -8.64 -14.01
C GLU A 16 7.20 -9.26 -15.42
N THR A 17 6.50 -10.38 -15.64
CA THR A 17 6.52 -11.16 -16.91
C THR A 17 5.35 -10.86 -17.84
N THR A 18 4.18 -10.50 -17.30
CA THR A 18 2.92 -10.40 -18.07
C THR A 18 2.67 -9.01 -18.68
N LEU A 19 3.33 -7.96 -18.17
CA LEU A 19 3.29 -6.60 -18.75
C LEU A 19 3.86 -6.54 -20.18
N LYS A 20 4.56 -7.59 -20.63
CA LYS A 20 5.13 -7.68 -21.99
C LYS A 20 4.22 -8.39 -23.00
N GLY A 21 3.02 -8.86 -22.62
CA GLY A 21 2.26 -9.78 -23.48
C GLY A 21 0.74 -9.75 -23.45
N SER A 22 0.07 -8.82 -22.76
CA SER A 22 -1.40 -8.77 -22.79
C SER A 22 -1.94 -8.13 -24.08
N SER A 23 -2.80 -8.90 -24.75
CA SER A 23 -3.60 -8.51 -25.92
C SER A 23 -4.44 -7.27 -25.60
N LEU A 24 -4.37 -6.26 -26.46
CA LEU A 24 -4.96 -4.92 -26.34
C LEU A 24 -6.49 -4.89 -26.58
N GLU A 25 -7.28 -5.68 -25.86
CA GLU A 25 -8.76 -5.59 -25.95
C GLU A 25 -9.42 -5.06 -24.66
N ASP A 26 -8.85 -5.33 -23.48
CA ASP A 26 -9.34 -4.80 -22.19
C ASP A 26 -8.59 -3.53 -21.76
N SER A 27 -9.26 -2.62 -21.05
CA SER A 27 -8.60 -1.44 -20.47
C SER A 27 -7.44 -1.87 -19.56
N PRO A 28 -6.26 -1.20 -19.57
CA PRO A 28 -5.13 -1.55 -18.70
C PRO A 28 -5.48 -1.67 -17.21
N GLU A 29 -6.51 -0.95 -16.79
CA GLU A 29 -7.04 -0.96 -15.43
C GLU A 29 -7.81 -2.22 -15.10
N GLU A 30 -8.64 -2.70 -16.04
CA GLU A 30 -9.47 -3.90 -15.92
C GLU A 30 -8.59 -5.14 -15.93
N TRP A 31 -7.57 -5.15 -16.80
CA TRP A 31 -6.55 -6.18 -16.80
C TRP A 31 -5.86 -6.31 -15.43
N LEU A 32 -5.41 -5.19 -14.85
CA LEU A 32 -4.77 -5.23 -13.52
C LEU A 32 -5.76 -5.71 -12.45
N ASN A 33 -6.99 -5.22 -12.46
CA ASN A 33 -8.00 -5.61 -11.48
C ASN A 33 -8.34 -7.12 -11.56
N GLY A 34 -8.46 -7.65 -12.78
CA GLY A 34 -8.67 -9.08 -13.01
C GLY A 34 -7.49 -9.91 -12.52
N LEU A 35 -6.26 -9.50 -12.83
CA LEU A 35 -5.05 -10.17 -12.36
C LEU A 35 -4.94 -10.17 -10.83
N LEU A 36 -5.17 -9.03 -10.18
CA LEU A 36 -5.13 -8.93 -8.72
C LEU A 36 -6.22 -9.76 -8.06
N ARG A 37 -7.41 -9.84 -8.66
CA ARG A 37 -8.52 -10.66 -8.15
C ARG A 37 -8.15 -12.13 -8.12
N VAL A 38 -7.71 -12.69 -9.25
CA VAL A 38 -7.27 -14.09 -9.34
C VAL A 38 -6.22 -14.41 -8.28
N LYS A 39 -5.26 -13.49 -8.08
CA LYS A 39 -4.20 -13.66 -7.08
C LYS A 39 -4.69 -13.65 -5.65
N LEU A 40 -5.57 -12.71 -5.33
CA LEU A 40 -6.11 -12.63 -3.98
C LEU A 40 -7.00 -13.83 -3.69
N GLU A 41 -7.78 -14.30 -4.66
CA GLU A 41 -8.61 -15.51 -4.49
C GLU A 41 -7.74 -16.76 -4.28
N GLU A 42 -6.63 -16.88 -5.02
CA GLU A 42 -5.65 -17.97 -4.82
C GLU A 42 -5.04 -17.95 -3.41
N VAL A 43 -4.66 -16.77 -2.92
CA VAL A 43 -3.99 -16.62 -1.62
C VAL A 43 -4.96 -16.72 -0.45
N LEU A 44 -6.15 -16.11 -0.57
CA LEU A 44 -7.18 -16.10 0.47
C LEU A 44 -7.99 -17.40 0.50
N GLY A 45 -7.97 -18.18 -0.57
CA GLY A 45 -8.77 -19.40 -0.71
C GLY A 45 -10.28 -19.15 -0.76
N ALA A 46 -10.70 -17.92 -1.03
CA ALA A 46 -12.10 -17.50 -1.06
C ALA A 46 -12.34 -16.45 -2.16
N PRO A 47 -13.52 -16.45 -2.80
CA PRO A 47 -13.86 -15.47 -3.82
C PRO A 47 -14.01 -14.07 -3.21
N LEU A 48 -13.56 -13.04 -3.93
CA LEU A 48 -13.79 -11.64 -3.55
C LEU A 48 -15.18 -11.18 -3.99
N ALA A 49 -15.78 -10.25 -3.25
CA ALA A 49 -17.05 -9.67 -3.68
C ALA A 49 -16.89 -8.88 -5.00
N PRO A 50 -17.91 -8.82 -5.86
CA PRO A 50 -17.84 -8.08 -7.13
C PRO A 50 -17.55 -6.59 -6.94
N GLU A 51 -18.15 -5.97 -5.93
CA GLU A 51 -18.03 -4.55 -5.57
C GLU A 51 -16.80 -4.24 -4.71
N GLU A 52 -16.02 -5.24 -4.33
CA GLU A 52 -14.85 -5.06 -3.49
C GLU A 52 -13.74 -4.34 -4.25
N ASP A 53 -13.11 -3.37 -3.59
CA ASP A 53 -11.95 -2.66 -4.15
C ASP A 53 -10.73 -3.58 -4.09
N VAL A 54 -10.55 -4.35 -5.18
CA VAL A 54 -9.50 -5.36 -5.31
C VAL A 54 -8.09 -4.77 -5.10
N ARG A 55 -7.85 -3.53 -5.56
CA ARG A 55 -6.54 -2.88 -5.40
C ARG A 55 -6.27 -2.55 -3.93
N TRP A 56 -7.28 -2.03 -3.23
CA TRP A 56 -7.17 -1.78 -1.81
C TRP A 56 -7.01 -3.08 -1.01
N ARG A 57 -7.79 -4.10 -1.34
CA ARG A 57 -7.72 -5.41 -0.68
C ARG A 57 -6.35 -6.06 -0.85
N PHE A 58 -5.74 -5.88 -2.03
CA PHE A 58 -4.37 -6.29 -2.28
C PHE A 58 -3.38 -5.57 -1.37
N VAL A 59 -3.50 -4.26 -1.22
CA VAL A 59 -2.63 -3.45 -0.35
C VAL A 59 -2.73 -3.90 1.11
N GLU A 60 -3.96 -4.05 1.62
CA GLU A 60 -4.19 -4.51 2.99
C GLU A 60 -3.54 -5.87 3.24
N HIS A 61 -3.86 -6.85 2.39
CA HIS A 61 -3.36 -8.20 2.57
C HIS A 61 -1.83 -8.30 2.41
N SER A 62 -1.25 -7.50 1.52
CA SER A 62 0.20 -7.44 1.33
C SER A 62 0.90 -6.88 2.58
N LEU A 63 0.35 -5.83 3.20
CA LEU A 63 0.89 -5.24 4.43
C LEU A 63 0.74 -6.18 5.64
N GLU A 64 -0.40 -6.87 5.75
CA GLU A 64 -0.60 -7.93 6.76
C GLU A 64 0.45 -9.04 6.61
N THR A 65 0.65 -9.54 5.38
CA THR A 65 1.63 -10.60 5.10
C THR A 65 3.06 -10.14 5.40
N LEU A 66 3.41 -8.90 5.08
CA LEU A 66 4.71 -8.32 5.44
C LEU A 66 4.88 -8.17 6.96
N SER A 67 3.80 -7.88 7.70
CA SER A 67 3.82 -7.76 9.16
C SER A 67 4.06 -9.13 9.81
N VAL A 68 3.40 -10.17 9.30
CA VAL A 68 3.66 -11.56 9.69
C VAL A 68 5.09 -11.97 9.40
N LEU A 69 5.64 -11.60 8.22
CA LEU A 69 7.04 -11.86 7.89
C LEU A 69 7.98 -11.15 8.88
N ARG A 70 7.71 -9.89 9.20
CA ARG A 70 8.49 -9.11 10.17
C ARG A 70 8.53 -9.83 11.51
N ASP A 71 7.37 -10.27 12.03
CA ASP A 71 7.28 -10.97 13.31
C ASP A 71 8.06 -12.29 13.27
N GLN A 72 7.97 -13.06 12.19
CA GLN A 72 8.72 -14.30 12.02
C GLN A 72 10.24 -14.09 12.03
N ILE A 73 10.75 -13.05 11.36
CA ILE A 73 12.19 -12.72 11.36
C ILE A 73 12.64 -12.33 12.78
N VAL A 74 11.83 -11.56 13.51
CA VAL A 74 12.13 -11.17 14.89
C VAL A 74 12.18 -12.40 15.80
N GLU A 75 11.23 -13.32 15.70
CA GLU A 75 11.21 -14.54 16.52
C GLU A 75 12.38 -15.49 16.19
N GLU A 76 12.72 -15.67 14.91
CA GLU A 76 13.90 -16.45 14.50
C GLU A 76 15.21 -15.85 15.05
N SER A 77 15.28 -14.51 15.16
CA SER A 77 16.43 -13.82 15.75
C SER A 77 16.55 -14.06 17.27
N ARG A 78 15.43 -14.36 17.96
CA ARG A 78 15.40 -14.63 19.41
C ARG A 78 15.67 -16.08 19.75
N GLY A 79 15.34 -17.02 18.86
CA GLY A 79 15.52 -18.46 19.07
C GLY A 79 16.98 -18.96 18.99
N SER A 80 17.91 -18.14 18.50
CA SER A 80 19.34 -18.47 18.41
C SER A 80 20.11 -18.06 19.69
N ASP A 81 19.73 -18.62 20.83
CA ASP A 81 20.40 -18.36 22.13
C ASP A 81 21.74 -19.12 22.32
N GLY A 82 22.27 -19.75 21.27
CA GLY A 82 23.60 -20.36 21.24
C GLY A 82 24.57 -19.56 20.41
N ILE A 83 25.36 -18.68 21.05
CA ILE A 83 26.36 -17.78 20.45
C ILE A 83 25.72 -16.58 19.73
N GLN A 84 25.36 -15.55 20.49
CA GLN A 84 25.10 -14.22 19.95
C GLN A 84 26.39 -13.67 19.32
N ILE A 85 26.54 -13.84 18.00
CA ILE A 85 27.31 -12.89 17.21
C ILE A 85 26.40 -11.69 17.02
N LYS A 86 26.66 -10.61 17.76
CA LYS A 86 26.05 -9.29 17.50
C LYS A 86 26.19 -8.99 15.99
N GLY A 87 25.08 -9.05 15.25
CA GLY A 87 25.04 -8.78 13.81
C GLY A 87 24.54 -9.92 12.91
N ALA A 88 24.25 -11.11 13.42
CA ALA A 88 23.62 -12.17 12.64
C ALA A 88 22.09 -12.06 12.67
N ALA A 89 21.54 -11.00 12.06
CA ALA A 89 20.13 -11.01 11.71
C ALA A 89 19.88 -12.16 10.70
N PRO A 90 18.69 -12.80 10.69
CA PRO A 90 18.33 -13.79 9.69
C PRO A 90 18.42 -13.15 8.30
N LEU A 91 19.46 -13.49 7.55
CA LEU A 91 19.76 -12.85 6.28
C LEU A 91 18.70 -13.22 5.26
N LEU A 92 17.90 -12.24 4.82
CA LEU A 92 16.97 -12.44 3.72
C LEU A 92 17.75 -12.72 2.44
N SER A 93 17.41 -13.82 1.75
CA SER A 93 18.00 -14.11 0.44
C SER A 93 17.78 -12.94 -0.54
N VAL A 94 18.72 -12.74 -1.47
CA VAL A 94 18.63 -11.68 -2.49
C VAL A 94 17.31 -11.76 -3.28
N GLN A 95 16.81 -12.98 -3.52
CA GLN A 95 15.53 -13.18 -4.20
C GLN A 95 14.35 -12.68 -3.36
N ASN A 96 14.36 -12.94 -2.05
CA ASN A 96 13.32 -12.45 -1.14
C ASN A 96 13.34 -10.92 -1.03
N GLN A 97 14.53 -10.31 -0.95
CA GLN A 97 14.66 -8.85 -0.92
C GLN A 97 14.11 -8.18 -2.19
N LYS A 98 14.35 -8.78 -3.36
CA LYS A 98 13.77 -8.33 -4.64
C LYS A 98 12.25 -8.44 -4.62
N CYS A 99 11.72 -9.59 -4.20
CA CYS A 99 10.29 -9.82 -4.05
C CYS A 99 9.63 -8.77 -3.14
N ILE A 100 10.17 -8.55 -1.95
CA ILE A 100 9.68 -7.55 -0.99
C ILE A 100 9.75 -6.14 -1.59
N THR A 101 10.85 -5.82 -2.30
CA THR A 101 10.97 -4.53 -2.99
C THR A 101 9.86 -4.33 -4.02
N SER A 102 9.64 -5.31 -4.90
CA SER A 102 8.60 -5.24 -5.93
C SER A 102 7.21 -5.12 -5.30
N LEU A 103 6.95 -5.86 -4.21
CA LEU A 103 5.70 -5.76 -3.48
C LEU A 103 5.48 -4.37 -2.85
N LEU A 104 6.51 -3.78 -2.24
CA LEU A 104 6.43 -2.44 -1.68
C LEU A 104 6.13 -1.38 -2.75
N GLN A 105 6.73 -1.50 -3.94
CA GLN A 105 6.43 -0.60 -5.05
C GLN A 105 4.96 -0.68 -5.49
N LEU A 106 4.38 -1.89 -5.50
CA LEU A 106 2.96 -2.10 -5.79
C LEU A 106 2.06 -1.54 -4.69
N ILE A 107 2.43 -1.76 -3.42
CA ILE A 107 1.74 -1.19 -2.26
C ILE A 107 1.70 0.34 -2.36
N LEU A 108 2.81 0.99 -2.68
CA LEU A 108 2.87 2.45 -2.79
C LEU A 108 2.10 2.95 -4.01
N GLY A 109 2.25 2.28 -5.14
CA GLY A 109 1.56 2.60 -6.39
C GLY A 109 0.04 2.50 -6.30
N MET A 110 -0.50 1.66 -5.41
CA MET A 110 -1.95 1.50 -5.20
C MET A 110 -2.48 2.07 -3.88
N GLY A 111 -1.60 2.27 -2.90
CA GLY A 111 -1.95 2.57 -1.50
C GLY A 111 -1.57 3.97 -1.03
N ILE A 112 -0.64 4.65 -1.71
CA ILE A 112 -0.25 6.04 -1.39
C ILE A 112 -0.46 6.94 -2.59
N VAL A 113 0.25 6.66 -3.69
CA VAL A 113 0.37 7.57 -4.83
C VAL A 113 -0.98 8.02 -5.42
N PRO A 114 -1.99 7.15 -5.60
CA PRO A 114 -3.27 7.56 -6.17
C PRO A 114 -4.11 8.47 -5.27
N TYR A 115 -3.78 8.52 -3.97
CA TYR A 115 -4.51 9.29 -2.97
C TYR A 115 -3.80 10.60 -2.61
N LEU A 116 -2.59 10.83 -3.14
CA LEU A 116 -1.88 12.08 -2.95
C LEU A 116 -2.58 13.22 -3.69
N ILE A 117 -2.64 14.38 -3.05
CA ILE A 117 -3.16 15.61 -3.65
C ILE A 117 -2.14 16.08 -4.70
N LYS A 118 -2.63 16.67 -5.79
CA LYS A 118 -1.78 17.26 -6.83
C LYS A 118 -0.77 18.23 -6.20
N GLY A 119 0.51 18.00 -6.49
CA GLY A 119 1.62 18.80 -5.95
C GLY A 119 2.30 18.21 -4.72
N VAL A 120 1.77 17.15 -4.11
CA VAL A 120 2.43 16.41 -3.02
C VAL A 120 3.10 15.16 -3.56
N GLY A 121 4.40 15.00 -3.28
CA GLY A 121 5.21 13.90 -3.79
C GLY A 121 5.49 14.03 -5.30
N LEU A 122 6.14 13.01 -5.85
CA LEU A 122 6.42 12.95 -7.28
C LEU A 122 5.26 12.28 -8.01
N ALA A 123 4.70 12.92 -9.03
CA ALA A 123 3.59 12.37 -9.79
C ALA A 123 3.99 11.02 -10.43
N LEU A 124 3.09 10.04 -10.49
CA LEU A 124 3.40 8.69 -11.00
C LEU A 124 3.89 8.75 -12.45
N GLU A 125 3.38 9.71 -13.22
CA GLU A 125 3.71 10.05 -14.61
C GLU A 125 5.22 10.26 -14.81
N LYS A 126 5.90 10.72 -13.76
CA LYS A 126 7.33 10.99 -13.75
C LYS A 126 8.18 9.81 -13.29
N ARG A 127 7.55 8.73 -12.82
CA ARG A 127 8.20 7.57 -12.19
C ARG A 127 8.08 6.28 -12.97
N SER A 128 6.99 6.12 -13.72
CA SER A 128 6.67 4.87 -14.39
C SER A 128 6.15 5.13 -15.80
N LYS A 129 6.44 4.21 -16.72
CA LYS A 129 5.81 4.17 -18.05
C LYS A 129 4.42 3.53 -18.01
N TYR A 130 4.05 2.90 -16.89
CA TYR A 130 2.80 2.16 -16.71
C TYR A 130 1.77 2.94 -15.91
N VAL A 131 1.82 4.27 -15.99
CA VAL A 131 0.98 5.15 -15.16
C VAL A 131 -0.49 4.89 -15.40
N GLU A 132 -0.87 4.67 -16.66
CA GLU A 132 -2.25 4.37 -17.06
C GLU A 132 -2.83 3.15 -16.34
N VAL A 133 -1.99 2.18 -15.94
CA VAL A 133 -2.40 0.99 -15.18
C VAL A 133 -2.85 1.38 -13.75
N PHE A 134 -2.18 2.36 -13.15
CA PHE A 134 -2.37 2.76 -11.74
C PHE A 134 -3.15 4.06 -11.56
N ALA A 135 -3.24 4.90 -12.59
CA ALA A 135 -3.68 6.31 -12.50
C ALA A 135 -5.19 6.49 -12.28
N LYS A 136 -6.02 5.53 -12.64
CA LYS A 136 -7.45 5.57 -12.31
C LYS A 136 -7.77 4.54 -11.24
N GLN A 137 -7.78 4.99 -10.00
CA GLN A 137 -8.57 4.35 -8.96
C GLN A 137 -9.93 5.07 -8.89
N GLY A 138 -10.99 4.32 -8.59
CA GLY A 138 -12.35 4.85 -8.52
C GLY A 138 -12.44 6.07 -7.61
N ASP A 139 -13.33 7.01 -7.92
CA ASP A 139 -13.47 8.23 -7.12
C ASP A 139 -14.12 7.90 -5.78
N ILE A 140 -13.27 7.66 -4.78
CA ILE A 140 -13.69 7.45 -3.40
C ILE A 140 -13.74 8.79 -2.64
N PRO A 141 -14.57 8.90 -1.59
CA PRO A 141 -14.63 10.11 -0.77
C PRO A 141 -13.25 10.52 -0.23
N VAL A 142 -13.01 11.83 -0.12
CA VAL A 142 -11.73 12.40 0.39
C VAL A 142 -11.35 11.81 1.75
N GLU A 143 -12.33 11.61 2.64
CA GLU A 143 -12.11 10.99 3.94
C GLU A 143 -11.56 9.56 3.81
N LYS A 144 -12.11 8.77 2.88
CA LYS A 144 -11.64 7.40 2.62
C LYS A 144 -10.22 7.41 2.03
N LYS A 145 -9.89 8.36 1.13
CA LYS A 145 -8.52 8.55 0.61
C LYS A 145 -7.54 8.81 1.76
N ARG A 146 -7.92 9.67 2.70
CA ARG A 146 -7.11 10.02 3.86
C ARG A 146 -6.89 8.83 4.81
N ILE A 147 -7.95 8.10 5.14
CA ILE A 147 -7.88 6.88 5.97
C ILE A 147 -6.92 5.87 5.34
N ARG A 148 -7.03 5.66 4.02
CA ARG A 148 -6.16 4.71 3.29
C ARG A 148 -4.69 5.13 3.33
N ILE A 149 -4.38 6.40 3.07
CA ILE A 149 -2.99 6.89 3.19
C ILE A 149 -2.48 6.73 4.62
N ALA A 150 -3.29 7.09 5.62
CA ALA A 150 -2.91 6.96 7.03
C ALA A 150 -2.61 5.51 7.40
N PHE A 151 -3.47 4.57 6.98
CA PHE A 151 -3.27 3.14 7.19
C PHE A 151 -1.94 2.66 6.59
N VAL A 152 -1.73 2.90 5.28
CA VAL A 152 -0.51 2.44 4.60
C VAL A 152 0.74 3.08 5.20
N THR A 153 0.70 4.38 5.50
CA THR A 153 1.83 5.09 6.09
C THR A 153 2.19 4.54 7.46
N ASN A 154 1.20 4.32 8.33
CA ASN A 154 1.42 3.75 9.66
C ASN A 154 1.97 2.32 9.56
N SER A 155 1.40 1.46 8.71
CA SER A 155 1.89 0.10 8.51
C SER A 155 3.34 0.08 8.03
N LEU A 156 3.73 0.96 7.09
CA LEU A 156 5.12 1.06 6.63
C LEU A 156 6.07 1.55 7.74
N LEU A 157 5.63 2.50 8.57
CA LEU A 157 6.40 2.96 9.72
C LEU A 157 6.58 1.85 10.76
N ASP A 158 5.54 1.07 11.05
CA ASP A 158 5.62 -0.05 11.99
C ASP A 158 6.51 -1.17 11.46
N LEU A 159 6.44 -1.47 10.16
CA LEU A 159 7.35 -2.41 9.51
C LEU A 159 8.82 -1.92 9.56
N SER A 160 9.05 -0.60 9.43
CA SER A 160 10.38 -0.01 9.50
C SER A 160 11.02 -0.02 10.90
N ARG A 161 10.22 -0.24 11.95
CA ARG A 161 10.71 -0.45 13.32
C ARG A 161 11.18 -1.90 13.56
N GLY A 162 11.02 -2.78 12.57
CA GLY A 162 11.44 -4.17 12.61
C GLY A 162 12.94 -4.38 12.35
N PRO A 163 13.33 -5.58 11.88
CA PRO A 163 14.72 -5.91 11.56
C PRO A 163 15.38 -4.92 10.58
N GLU A 164 16.68 -4.64 10.77
CA GLU A 164 17.42 -3.65 9.98
C GLU A 164 17.34 -3.89 8.47
N GLU A 165 17.35 -5.14 8.02
CA GLU A 165 17.25 -5.50 6.60
C GLU A 165 15.92 -5.06 5.98
N LEU A 166 14.81 -5.30 6.69
CA LEU A 166 13.48 -4.91 6.23
C LEU A 166 13.31 -3.39 6.26
N ALA A 167 13.79 -2.76 7.34
CA ALA A 167 13.81 -1.31 7.47
C ALA A 167 14.62 -0.64 6.35
N ALA A 168 15.79 -1.19 6.02
CA ALA A 168 16.63 -0.70 4.93
C ALA A 168 15.90 -0.77 3.59
N ILE A 169 15.22 -1.88 3.28
CA ILE A 169 14.45 -2.01 2.03
C ILE A 169 13.33 -0.95 1.97
N ILE A 170 12.61 -0.74 3.07
CA ILE A 170 11.50 0.22 3.14
C ILE A 170 12.02 1.64 2.96
N ILE A 171 12.99 2.05 3.77
CA ILE A 171 13.46 3.44 3.80
C ILE A 171 14.26 3.79 2.54
N THR A 172 15.25 2.99 2.15
CA THR A 172 16.18 3.39 1.06
C THR A 172 15.49 3.62 -0.28
N LYS A 173 14.42 2.87 -0.57
CA LYS A 173 13.73 2.95 -1.86
C LYS A 173 12.44 3.74 -1.85
N ASN A 174 11.80 3.87 -0.68
CA ASN A 174 10.44 4.39 -0.59
C ASN A 174 10.29 5.62 0.32
N PHE A 175 11.38 6.13 0.87
CA PHE A 175 11.35 7.28 1.78
C PHE A 175 10.64 8.50 1.19
N GLY A 176 10.82 8.78 -0.11
CA GLY A 176 10.15 9.90 -0.77
C GLY A 176 8.62 9.83 -0.73
N ASP A 177 8.05 8.63 -0.90
CA ASP A 177 6.60 8.43 -0.82
C ASP A 177 6.07 8.48 0.60
N ILE A 178 6.80 7.89 1.54
CA ILE A 178 6.47 7.94 2.97
C ILE A 178 6.47 9.39 3.45
N LEU A 179 7.49 10.17 3.08
CA LEU A 179 7.59 11.58 3.44
C LEU A 179 6.47 12.41 2.82
N ALA A 180 6.15 12.19 1.54
CA ALA A 180 5.02 12.85 0.88
C ALA A 180 3.69 12.56 1.58
N ALA A 181 3.45 11.30 1.95
CA ALA A 181 2.27 10.89 2.70
C ALA A 181 2.20 11.56 4.08
N LEU A 182 3.32 11.60 4.83
CA LEU A 182 3.39 12.26 6.13
C LEU A 182 3.12 13.76 6.04
N ILE A 183 3.71 14.44 5.05
CA ILE A 183 3.45 15.86 4.78
C ILE A 183 1.97 16.08 4.49
N GLN A 184 1.37 15.25 3.62
CA GLN A 184 -0.06 15.34 3.34
C GLN A 184 -0.90 15.11 4.60
N LEU A 185 -0.61 14.08 5.40
CA LEU A 185 -1.39 13.77 6.60
C LEU A 185 -1.30 14.87 7.67
N GLY A 186 -0.14 15.52 7.77
CA GLY A 186 0.10 16.59 8.74
C GLY A 186 -0.40 17.97 8.31
N TYR A 187 -0.41 18.28 7.00
CA TYR A 187 -0.71 19.63 6.49
C TYR A 187 -1.95 19.71 5.60
N ALA A 188 -2.47 18.60 5.08
CA ALA A 188 -3.70 18.68 4.29
C ALA A 188 -4.86 19.12 5.18
N PRO A 189 -5.64 20.13 4.74
CA PRO A 189 -6.75 20.63 5.54
C PRO A 189 -7.73 19.49 5.82
N LEU A 190 -7.95 19.22 7.11
CA LEU A 190 -9.14 18.50 7.56
C LEU A 190 -10.33 19.23 6.96
N SER A 191 -11.18 18.53 6.20
CA SER A 191 -12.38 19.12 5.61
C SER A 191 -13.02 20.05 6.63
N LYS A 192 -13.10 21.36 6.31
CA LYS A 192 -13.82 22.28 7.18
C LYS A 192 -15.23 21.70 7.37
N PRO A 193 -15.81 21.77 8.58
CA PRO A 193 -17.24 21.50 8.75
C PRO A 193 -17.98 22.23 7.64
N LYS A 194 -18.97 21.59 7.01
CA LYS A 194 -19.83 22.26 6.04
C LYS A 194 -20.55 23.40 6.79
N GLU A 195 -19.96 24.58 6.83
CA GLU A 195 -20.65 25.82 7.17
C GLU A 195 -21.56 26.16 5.99
N GLN A 196 -22.70 25.51 5.96
CA GLN A 196 -23.91 26.14 5.48
C GLN A 196 -24.91 26.07 6.63
N PRO A 197 -25.02 27.12 7.46
CA PRO A 197 -26.33 27.38 8.03
C PRO A 197 -27.27 27.59 6.85
N ASP A 198 -28.30 26.76 6.73
CA ASP A 198 -29.42 27.04 5.84
C ASP A 198 -29.93 28.46 6.17
N PRO A 199 -29.82 29.44 5.26
CA PRO A 199 -30.29 30.80 5.51
C PRO A 199 -31.82 30.88 5.64
N SER A 200 -32.54 29.76 5.47
CA SER A 200 -34.01 29.68 5.56
C SER A 200 -34.55 29.55 6.99
N GLY A 201 -33.68 29.42 8.01
CA GLY A 201 -34.09 29.11 9.39
C GLY A 201 -34.04 30.27 10.40
N PHE A 202 -33.62 31.48 10.02
CA PHE A 202 -33.60 32.62 10.94
C PHE A 202 -34.98 33.29 10.99
N ILE A 203 -35.85 32.83 11.89
CA ILE A 203 -37.06 33.55 12.29
C ILE A 203 -36.65 34.58 13.34
N MET A 204 -36.65 35.88 12.97
CA MET A 204 -36.59 36.95 13.96
C MET A 204 -37.84 36.86 14.85
N THR A 205 -37.65 36.71 16.16
CA THR A 205 -38.73 36.93 17.13
C THR A 205 -39.20 38.37 17.03
N PRO A 206 -40.51 38.64 16.88
CA PRO A 206 -41.02 40.01 16.90
C PRO A 206 -40.78 40.62 18.28
N GLU A 207 -40.29 41.85 18.30
CA GLU A 207 -40.11 42.61 19.53
C GLU A 207 -41.47 42.88 20.19
N LEU A 208 -41.52 42.68 21.51
CA LEU A 208 -42.66 42.95 22.39
C LEU A 208 -42.68 44.43 22.79
#